data_AF-A0A956HAC7-F1
#
_entry.id   AF-A0A956HAC7-F1
#
_cell.length_a   1.000
_cell.length_b   1.000
_cell.length_c   1.000
_cell.angle_alpha   90.00
_cell.angle_beta   90.00
_cell.angle_gamma   90.00
#
_symmetry.space_group_name_H-M   'P 1'
#
loop_
_entity.id
_entity.type
_entity.pdbx_description
1 polymer ?
#
loop_
_entity_poly.entity_id
_entity_poly.type
_entity_poly.pdbx_seq_one_letter_code
_entity_poly.pdbx_strand_id
1 'polypeptide(L)' 'MTNWARHERQELCELFGAVGPDAPTLCGAWTTRDLAAHLVVRERR' A
#
# COMPACT_ATOMS: atom_id res chain seq x y z
N MET A 1 3.83 11.96 20.65
CA MET A 1 3.46 12.44 19.30
C MET A 1 3.01 11.25 18.48
N THR A 2 1.75 11.22 18.07
CA THR A 2 1.21 10.16 17.21
C THR A 2 1.85 10.27 15.84
N ASN A 3 2.60 9.24 15.41
CA ASN A 3 3.18 9.21 14.08
C ASN A 3 2.13 8.68 13.10
N TRP A 4 1.22 9.56 12.67
CA TRP A 4 0.10 9.25 11.79
C TRP A 4 0.54 8.54 10.50
N ALA A 5 1.63 9.00 9.87
CA ALA A 5 2.18 8.38 8.67
C ALA A 5 2.64 6.92 8.88
N ARG A 6 3.06 6.54 10.10
CA ARG A 6 3.37 5.13 10.41
C ARG A 6 2.11 4.31 10.60
N HIS A 7 1.07 4.89 11.22
CA HIS A 7 -0.20 4.21 11.42
C HIS A 7 -0.89 3.90 10.08
N GLU A 8 -1.03 4.90 9.22
CA GLU A 8 -1.65 4.74 7.90
C GLU A 8 -0.93 3.69 7.04
N ARG A 9 0.40 3.62 7.11
CA ARG A 9 1.17 2.57 6.42
C ARG A 9 0.88 1.18 6.96
N GLN A 10 0.68 1.05 8.27
CA GLN A 10 0.34 -0.24 8.86
C GLN A 10 -1.05 -0.70 8.40
N GLU A 11 -2.05 0.19 8.47
CA GLU A 11 -3.41 -0.10 8.01
C GLU A 11 -3.44 -0.45 6.51
N LEU A 12 -2.63 0.23 5.70
CA LEU A 12 -2.51 -0.08 4.27
C LEU A 12 -1.90 -1.48 4.04
N CYS A 13 -0.87 -1.85 4.79
CA CYS A 13 -0.29 -3.20 4.73
C CYS A 13 -1.30 -4.29 5.14
N GLU A 14 -2.08 -4.05 6.20
CA GLU A 14 -3.14 -4.95 6.64
C GLU A 14 -4.22 -5.11 5.57
N LEU A 15 -4.67 -4.00 4.96
CA LEU A 15 -5.62 -4.02 3.85
C LEU A 15 -5.09 -4.82 2.66
N PHE A 16 -3.84 -4.60 2.25
CA PHE A 16 -3.22 -5.32 1.15
C PHE A 16 -3.13 -6.84 1.42
N GLY A 17 -2.84 -7.24 2.65
CA GLY A 17 -2.88 -8.63 3.07
C GLY A 17 -4.28 -9.23 3.01
N ALA A 18 -5.31 -8.46 3.40
CA ALA A 18 -6.69 -8.92 3.44
C ALA A 18 -7.32 -9.10 2.05
N VAL A 19 -7.08 -8.17 1.12
CA VAL A 19 -7.66 -8.23 -0.25
C VAL A 19 -6.83 -9.10 -1.20
N GLY A 20 -5.55 -9.31 -0.88
CA GLY A 20 -4.63 -10.08 -1.70
C GLY A 20 -3.97 -9.27 -2.83
N PRO A 21 -2.92 -9.84 -3.44
CA PRO A 21 -2.04 -9.11 -4.36
C PRO A 21 -2.70 -8.72 -5.69
N ASP A 22 -3.73 -9.44 -6.13
CA ASP A 22 -4.36 -9.26 -7.44
C ASP A 22 -5.63 -8.40 -7.38
N ALA A 23 -5.98 -7.87 -6.21
CA ALA A 23 -7.13 -6.99 -6.04
C ALA A 23 -6.95 -5.66 -6.81
N PRO A 24 -8.02 -5.13 -7.43
CA PRO A 24 -7.96 -3.86 -8.14
C PRO A 24 -7.81 -2.69 -7.16
N THR A 25 -7.11 -1.65 -7.59
CA THR A 25 -6.97 -0.39 -6.83
C THR A 25 -7.73 0.74 -7.52
N LEU A 26 -7.82 1.90 -6.87
CA LEU A 26 -8.33 3.12 -7.49
C LEU A 26 -7.30 3.79 -8.42
N CYS A 27 -6.07 3.26 -8.49
CA CYS A 27 -4.98 3.78 -9.32
C CYS A 27 -5.01 3.20 -10.74
N GLY A 28 -6.20 3.12 -11.34
CA GLY A 28 -6.40 2.60 -12.69
C GLY A 28 -6.09 1.10 -12.77
N ALA A 29 -5.17 0.72 -13.67
CA ALA A 29 -4.86 -0.68 -13.96
C ALA A 29 -3.95 -1.36 -12.91
N TRP A 30 -3.61 -0.68 -11.83
CA TRP A 30 -2.72 -1.23 -10.81
C TRP A 30 -3.45 -2.20 -9.90
N THR A 31 -2.82 -3.35 -9.70
CA THR A 31 -3.16 -4.27 -8.63
C THR A 31 -2.59 -3.77 -7.30
N THR A 32 -3.07 -4.33 -6.18
CA THR A 32 -2.48 -4.15 -4.86
C THR A 32 -0.97 -4.39 -4.86
N ARG A 33 -0.48 -5.43 -5.57
CA ARG A 33 0.95 -5.72 -5.71
C ARG A 33 1.70 -4.56 -6.37
N ASP A 34 1.18 -4.04 -7.47
CA ASP A 34 1.82 -2.94 -8.23
C ASP A 34 1.92 -1.68 -7.36
N LEU A 35 0.83 -1.33 -6.67
CA LEU A 35 0.79 -0.18 -5.78
C LEU A 35 1.76 -0.34 -4.59
N ALA A 36 1.79 -1.52 -3.96
CA ALA A 36 2.72 -1.81 -2.87
C ALA A 36 4.19 -1.67 -3.33
N ALA A 37 4.53 -2.22 -4.50
CA ALA A 37 5.88 -2.09 -5.07
C ALA A 37 6.24 -0.62 -5.34
N HIS A 38 5.31 0.15 -5.91
CA HIS A 38 5.51 1.57 -6.18
C HIS A 38 5.80 2.36 -4.90
N LEU A 39 5.02 2.15 -3.84
CA LEU A 39 5.19 2.83 -2.56
C LEU A 39 6.54 2.51 -1.92
N VAL A 40 6.96 1.23 -1.92
CA VAL A 40 8.27 0.82 -1.39
C VAL A 40 9.42 1.46 -2.16
N VAL A 41 9.35 1.53 -3.48
CA VAL A 41 10.37 2.19 -4.31
C VAL A 41 10.42 3.69 -4.04
N ARG A 42 9.26 4.33 -3.86
CA ARG A 42 9.15 5.77 -3.58
C ARG A 42 9.71 6.13 -2.20
N GLU A 43 9.42 5.34 -1.16
CA GLU A 43 9.90 5.61 0.21
C GLU A 43 11.42 5.44 0.37
N ARG A 44 12.05 4.70 -0.54
CA ARG A 44 13.51 4.47 -0.54
C ARG A 44 14.30 5.50 -1.35
N ARG A 45 13.63 6.48 -1.97
CA ARG A 45 14.23 7.60 -2.70
C ARG A 45 14.13 8.88 -1.89
#